data_AF-A0A958B4X5-F1
#
_entry.id   AF-A0A958B4X5-F1
#
_cell.length_a   1.000
_cell.length_b   1.000
_cell.length_c   1.000
_cell.angle_alpha   90.00
_cell.angle_beta   90.00
_cell.angle_gamma   90.00
#
_symmetry.space_group_name_H-M   'P 1'
#
loop_
_entity.id
_entity.type
_entity.pdbx_description
1 polymer ?
#
loop_
_entity_poly.entity_id
_entity_poly.type
_entity_poly.pdbx_seq_one_letter_code
_entity_poly.pdbx_strand_id
1 'polypeptide(L)' 'QNDHPEWGARPLRRIIQRYLREPLADRMLVADLVPGTAVTVDAGESGLTFNFADGSSTMTAAG' A
#
# COMPACT_ATOMS: atom_id res chain seq x y z
N GLN A 1 9.15 -15.37 -26.19
CA GLN A 1 10.22 -14.37 -26.26
C GLN A 1 9.57 -13.00 -26.32
N ASN A 2 10.09 -12.02 -25.57
CA ASN A 2 9.59 -10.66 -25.50
C ASN A 2 10.76 -9.81 -26.04
N ASP A 3 10.76 -9.56 -27.35
CA ASP A 3 11.95 -9.26 -28.15
C ASP A 3 12.29 -7.77 -28.17
N HIS A 4 13.12 -7.34 -27.22
CA HIS A 4 13.64 -5.97 -27.11
C HIS A 4 12.60 -4.81 -27.19
N PRO A 5 11.53 -4.92 -26.37
CA PRO A 5 10.87 -3.89 -25.59
C PRO A 5 11.31 -4.08 -24.12
N GLU A 6 12.61 -3.85 -23.86
CA GLU A 6 13.30 -4.50 -22.75
C GLU A 6 12.71 -4.27 -21.35
N TRP A 7 11.97 -3.18 -21.10
CA TRP A 7 11.32 -2.88 -19.82
C TRP A 7 9.81 -2.57 -19.91
N GLY A 8 9.03 -3.24 -20.76
CA GLY A 8 7.56 -3.24 -20.60
C GLY A 8 7.20 -3.62 -19.14
N ALA A 9 6.12 -3.05 -18.55
CA ALA A 9 5.71 -2.94 -17.10
C ALA A 9 6.08 -4.03 -16.05
N ARG A 10 6.74 -5.13 -16.43
CA ARG A 10 7.43 -6.10 -15.58
C ARG A 10 8.41 -5.48 -14.56
N PRO A 11 9.31 -4.53 -14.89
CA PRO A 11 10.14 -3.89 -13.86
C PRO A 11 9.27 -3.11 -12.88
N LEU A 12 8.27 -2.40 -13.37
CA LEU A 12 7.33 -1.62 -12.56
C LEU A 12 6.56 -2.52 -11.59
N ARG A 13 6.11 -3.70 -12.02
CA ARG A 13 5.48 -4.69 -11.14
C ARG A 13 6.43 -5.17 -10.04
N ARG A 14 7.71 -5.39 -10.34
CA ARG A 14 8.71 -5.81 -9.35
C ARG A 14 9.04 -4.68 -8.37
N ILE A 15 9.08 -3.44 -8.85
CA ILE A 15 9.27 -2.25 -8.01
C ILE A 15 8.08 -2.06 -7.08
N ILE A 16 6.84 -2.11 -7.58
CA ILE A 16 5.63 -2.05 -6.75
C ILE A 16 5.63 -3.21 -5.73
N GLN A 17 5.97 -4.42 -6.15
CA GLN A 17 6.02 -5.55 -5.22
C GLN A 17 7.02 -5.30 -4.09
N ARG A 18 8.25 -4.90 -4.41
CA ARG A 18 9.33 -4.75 -3.44
C ARG A 18 9.18 -3.53 -2.54
N TYR A 19 8.76 -2.40 -3.10
CA TYR A 19 8.76 -1.11 -2.38
C TYR A 19 7.39 -0.74 -1.82
N LEU A 20 6.30 -1.30 -2.33
CA LEU A 20 4.95 -1.06 -1.83
C LEU A 20 4.38 -2.30 -1.12
N ARG A 21 4.30 -3.45 -1.81
CA ARG A 21 3.58 -4.63 -1.29
C ARG A 21 4.27 -5.26 -0.09
N GLU A 22 5.57 -5.51 -0.16
CA GLU A 22 6.36 -6.09 0.93
C GLU A 22 6.28 -5.22 2.21
N PRO A 23 6.63 -3.92 2.20
CA PRO A 23 6.54 -3.10 3.41
C PRO A 23 5.11 -2.84 3.89
N LEU A 24 4.12 -2.82 2.99
CA LEU A 24 2.72 -2.75 3.40
C LEU A 24 2.31 -4.01 4.16
N ALA A 25 2.64 -5.20 3.66
CA ALA A 25 2.32 -6.46 4.31
C ALA A 25 2.95 -6.54 5.71
N ASP A 26 4.23 -6.17 5.83
CA ASP A 26 4.92 -6.13 7.13
C ASP A 26 4.23 -5.18 8.12
N ARG A 27 3.83 -3.98 7.66
CA ARG A 27 3.11 -3.03 8.52
C ARG A 27 1.70 -3.52 8.87
N MET A 28 1.01 -4.21 7.96
CA MET A 28 -0.30 -4.81 8.23
C MET A 28 -0.24 -5.93 9.27
N LEU A 29 0.89 -6.64 9.37
CA LEU A 29 1.11 -7.67 10.40
C LEU A 29 1.35 -7.07 11.79
N VAL A 30 1.94 -5.87 11.84
CA VAL A 30 2.26 -5.18 13.10
C VAL A 30 1.12 -4.27 13.57
N ALA A 31 0.37 -3.70 12.64
CA ALA A 31 -0.78 -2.86 12.95
C ALA A 31 -2.01 -3.72 13.24
N ASP A 32 -2.75 -3.38 14.30
CA ASP A 32 -4.03 -4.00 14.67
C ASP A 32 -5.14 -3.51 13.72
N LEU A 33 -5.00 -3.85 12.43
CA LEU A 33 -5.89 -3.35 11.38
C LEU A 33 -7.19 -4.13 11.39
N VAL A 34 -8.30 -3.41 11.58
CA VAL A 34 -9.64 -3.98 11.41
C VAL A 34 -9.99 -4.08 9.92
N PRO A 35 -10.78 -5.08 9.50
CA PRO A 35 -11.33 -5.12 8.16
C PRO A 35 -12.04 -3.81 7.80
N GLY A 36 -11.73 -3.27 6.62
CA GLY A 36 -12.26 -1.97 6.19
C GLY A 36 -11.39 -0.76 6.55
N THR A 37 -10.27 -0.96 7.22
CA THR A 37 -9.27 0.11 7.47
C THR A 37 -8.75 0.67 6.15
N ALA A 38 -8.85 1.99 5.99
CA ALA A 38 -8.29 2.70 4.84
C ALA A 38 -6.80 2.93 5.04
N VAL A 39 -6.01 2.66 4.02
CA VAL A 39 -4.55 2.89 4.03
C VAL A 39 -4.21 3.91 2.96
N THR A 40 -3.67 5.04 3.38
CA THR A 40 -3.13 6.07 2.51
C THR A 40 -1.64 5.86 2.32
N VAL A 41 -1.18 5.87 1.08
CA VAL A 41 0.24 5.73 0.74
C VAL A 41 0.68 6.96 -0.03
N ASP A 42 1.72 7.62 0.45
CA ASP A 42 2.27 8.85 -0.13
C ASP A 42 3.77 8.72 -0.40
N ALA A 43 4.28 9.59 -1.26
CA ALA A 43 5.72 9.77 -1.47
C ALA A 43 6.27 10.77 -0.45
N GLY A 44 7.05 10.29 0.51
CA GLY A 44 7.79 11.11 1.46
C GLY A 44 9.25 11.35 1.04
N GLU A 45 9.99 12.04 1.90
CA GLU A 45 11.36 12.51 1.64
C GLU A 45 12.37 11.37 1.39
N SER A 46 12.16 10.20 2.02
CA SER A 46 13.05 9.04 1.96
C SER A 46 12.44 7.81 1.31
N GLY A 47 11.21 7.91 0.78
CA GLY A 47 10.48 6.78 0.20
C GLY A 47 8.99 6.83 0.49
N LEU A 48 8.32 5.68 0.44
CA LEU A 48 6.88 5.61 0.65
C LEU A 48 6.53 5.70 2.14
N THR A 49 5.58 6.58 2.45
CA THR A 49 4.95 6.70 3.77
C THR A 49 3.59 6.00 3.73
N PHE A 50 3.19 5.42 4.85
CA PHE A 50 1.92 4.70 4.99
C PHE A 50 1.20 5.24 6.20
N ASN A 51 -0.04 5.67 6.01
CA ASN A 51 -0.93 6.13 7.06
C ASN A 51 -2.14 5.21 7.12
N PHE A 52 -2.36 4.58 8.26
CA PHE A 52 -3.52 3.71 8.50
C PHE A 52 -4.56 4.57 9.19
N ALA A 53 -5.66 4.88 8.50
CA ALA A 53 -6.78 5.54 9.13
C ALA A 53 -7.51 4.49 9.95
N ASP A 54 -7.29 4.48 11.26
CA ASP A 54 -7.97 3.59 12.18
C ASP A 54 -9.46 3.57 11.82
N GLY A 55 -9.99 2.38 11.52
CA GLY A 55 -11.42 2.19 11.23
C GLY A 55 -12.35 2.57 12.40
N SER A 56 -11.80 3.13 13.48
CA SER A 56 -12.53 3.71 14.60
C SER A 56 -12.77 5.21 14.39
N SER A 57 -13.53 5.57 13.37
CA SER A 57 -14.21 6.87 13.33
C SER A 57 -15.55 6.73 12.62
N THR A 58 -16.54 6.50 13.47
CA THR A 58 -17.94 6.94 13.33
C THR A 58 -18.73 6.36 12.16
N MET A 59 -19.17 5.11 12.31
CA MET A 59 -20.52 4.76 11.87
C MET A 59 -21.50 5.32 12.91
N THR A 60 -21.77 6.62 12.87
CA THR A 60 -22.82 7.26 13.69
C THR A 60 -23.82 7.96 12.78
N ALA A 61 -24.98 7.31 12.69
CA ALA A 61 -26.33 7.82 12.46
C ALA A 61 -26.60 8.75 11.25
N ALA A 62 -27.34 8.21 10.28
CA ALA A 62 -28.43 8.94 9.64
C ALA A 62 -29.63 7.98 9.57
N GLY A 63 -30.54 8.15 10.53
CA GLY A 63 -31.94 7.69 10.44
C GLY A 63 -32.82 8.80 9.90
#